data_AF-A0A2V5Y3C0-F1
#
_entry.id   AF-A0A2V5Y3C0-F1
#
_cell.length_a   1.000
_cell.length_b   1.000
_cell.length_c   1.000
_cell.angle_alpha   90.00
_cell.angle_beta   90.00
_cell.angle_gamma   90.00
#
_symmetry.space_group_name_H-M   'P 1'
#
loop_
_entity.id
_entity.type
_entity.pdbx_description
1 polymer ?
#
loop_
_entity_poly.entity_id
_entity_poly.type
_entity_poly.pdbx_seq_one_letter_code
_entity_poly.pdbx_strand_id
1 'polypeptide(L)'
;MARVTVYGHGEGSGEHAAWHGTRLREEHCAVDPKRIPYGSKIVFPDAEQCVAVDSGPDVINRKAARSLGRKAAERNAIVIDRFFGSKQKALEWAQTHSHFMTVRILKPDVELPGN
;
A
#
# COMPACT_ATOMS: atom_id res chain seq x y z
N MET A 1 -6.03 8.35 8.56
CA MET A 1 -4.62 8.70 8.26
C MET A 1 -3.86 7.45 7.87
N ALA A 2 -3.09 7.51 6.80
CA ALA A 2 -2.21 6.45 6.32
C ALA A 2 -0.76 6.97 6.19
N ARG A 3 0.21 6.08 6.40
CA ARG A 3 1.61 6.26 6.01
C ARG A 3 1.84 5.48 4.72
N VAL A 4 2.20 6.17 3.64
CA VAL A 4 2.41 5.52 2.34
C VAL A 4 3.89 5.34 2.06
N THR A 5 4.36 4.09 2.01
CA THR A 5 5.71 3.74 1.57
C THR A 5 5.69 3.28 0.12
N VAL A 6 6.87 3.23 -0.49
CA VAL A 6 7.03 2.76 -1.86
C VAL A 6 8.05 1.64 -1.87
N TYR A 7 7.79 0.61 -2.66
CA TYR A 7 8.74 -0.45 -2.97
C TYR A 7 8.65 -0.78 -4.46
N GLY A 8 9.70 -1.39 -5.00
CA GLY A 8 9.72 -1.84 -6.38
C GLY A 8 10.48 -3.15 -6.51
N HIS A 9 10.59 -3.66 -7.73
CA HIS A 9 11.49 -4.78 -8.00
C HIS A 9 12.93 -4.38 -7.60
N GLY A 10 13.51 -5.11 -6.65
CA GLY A 10 14.94 -5.05 -6.43
C GLY A 10 15.66 -5.79 -7.55
N GLU A 11 16.84 -5.31 -7.96
CA GLU A 11 17.80 -6.13 -8.71
C GLU A 11 18.09 -7.40 -7.87
N GLY A 12 17.44 -8.51 -8.20
CA GLY A 12 17.57 -9.79 -7.50
C GLY A 12 16.29 -10.37 -6.90
N SER A 13 15.16 -9.64 -6.88
CA SER A 13 13.85 -10.24 -6.57
C SER A 13 13.26 -10.76 -7.87
N GLY A 14 13.18 -12.08 -8.05
CA GLY A 14 12.66 -12.74 -9.25
C GLY A 14 11.28 -12.26 -9.69
N GLU A 15 10.83 -12.72 -10.86
CA GLU A 15 9.60 -12.31 -11.58
C GLU A 15 8.27 -12.41 -10.79
N HIS A 16 8.33 -12.79 -9.52
CA HIS A 16 7.23 -12.95 -8.58
C HIS A 16 7.44 -12.02 -7.38
N ALA A 17 6.84 -10.83 -7.42
CA ALA A 17 6.97 -9.84 -6.34
C ALA A 17 5.80 -9.84 -5.33
N ALA A 18 4.77 -10.68 -5.53
CA ALA A 18 3.72 -10.90 -4.55
C ALA A 18 3.98 -12.19 -3.77
N TRP A 19 3.64 -12.22 -2.48
CA TRP A 19 3.65 -13.45 -1.67
C TRP A 19 2.88 -14.62 -2.32
N HIS A 20 1.89 -14.31 -3.17
CA HIS A 20 1.05 -15.29 -3.88
C HIS A 20 1.51 -15.64 -5.31
N GLY A 21 2.74 -15.29 -5.71
CA GLY A 21 3.28 -15.62 -7.04
C GLY A 21 2.61 -14.87 -8.22
N THR A 22 1.66 -13.99 -7.94
CA THR A 22 0.96 -13.16 -8.93
C THR A 22 1.87 -12.04 -9.40
N ARG A 23 1.90 -11.80 -10.71
CA ARG A 23 2.66 -10.69 -11.32
C ARG A 23 2.15 -9.36 -10.76
N LEU A 24 2.97 -8.68 -9.97
CA LEU A 24 2.61 -7.35 -9.47
C LEU A 24 2.54 -6.37 -10.63
N ARG A 25 1.49 -5.55 -10.65
CA ARG A 25 1.32 -4.43 -11.57
C ARG A 25 1.57 -3.14 -10.81
N GLU A 26 1.92 -2.06 -11.50
CA GLU A 26 2.13 -0.72 -10.90
C GLU A 26 0.92 -0.20 -10.10
N GLU A 27 -0.24 -0.84 -10.26
CA GLU A 27 -1.49 -0.56 -9.56
C GLU A 27 -1.67 -1.41 -8.29
N HIS A 28 -0.68 -2.18 -7.84
CA HIS A 28 -0.79 -3.05 -6.65
C HIS A 28 -0.18 -2.40 -5.41
N CYS A 29 -0.69 -2.78 -4.24
CA CYS A 29 -0.10 -2.37 -2.98
C CYS A 29 -0.28 -3.42 -1.88
N ALA A 30 0.64 -3.37 -0.92
CA ALA A 30 0.61 -4.17 0.28
C ALA A 30 -0.08 -3.42 1.43
N VAL A 31 -0.95 -4.12 2.15
CA VAL A 31 -1.75 -3.58 3.27
C VAL A 31 -1.80 -4.57 4.44
N ASP A 32 -2.31 -4.13 5.59
CA ASP A 32 -2.76 -5.03 6.65
C ASP A 32 -4.18 -5.53 6.30
N PRO A 33 -4.38 -6.81 5.92
CA PRO A 33 -5.68 -7.33 5.50
C PRO A 33 -6.74 -7.28 6.60
N LYS A 34 -6.33 -7.20 7.88
CA LYS A 34 -7.27 -7.04 9.01
C LYS A 34 -7.88 -5.65 9.07
N ARG A 35 -7.29 -4.67 8.38
CA ARG A 35 -7.73 -3.27 8.33
C ARG A 35 -8.26 -2.87 6.97
N ILE A 36 -7.63 -3.36 5.90
CA ILE A 36 -8.03 -3.14 4.51
C ILE A 36 -8.15 -4.53 3.86
N PRO A 37 -9.37 -5.03 3.60
CA PRO A 37 -9.54 -6.30 2.91
C PRO A 37 -8.83 -6.32 1.56
N TYR A 38 -8.28 -7.47 1.16
CA TYR A 38 -7.78 -7.64 -0.19
C TYR A 38 -8.86 -7.38 -1.24
N GLY A 39 -8.46 -6.87 -2.40
CA GLY A 39 -9.34 -6.36 -3.44
C GLY A 39 -9.86 -4.94 -3.20
N SER A 40 -9.63 -4.35 -2.02
CA SER A 40 -9.95 -2.93 -1.81
C SER A 40 -9.12 -2.03 -2.73
N LYS A 41 -9.74 -0.96 -3.24
CA LYS A 41 -9.03 0.12 -3.94
C LYS A 41 -8.70 1.25 -2.97
N ILE A 42 -7.46 1.67 -2.95
CA ILE A 42 -6.96 2.80 -2.19
C ILE A 42 -6.80 3.96 -3.17
N VAL A 43 -7.50 5.07 -2.94
CA VAL A 43 -7.41 6.29 -3.74
C VAL A 43 -6.63 7.34 -2.94
N PHE A 44 -5.55 7.83 -3.53
CA PHE A 44 -4.65 8.85 -2.96
C PHE A 44 -5.19 10.27 -3.25
N PRO A 45 -4.67 11.32 -2.60
CA PRO A 45 -5.13 12.70 -2.79
C PRO A 45 -5.00 13.25 -4.21
N ASP A 46 -4.05 12.73 -4.99
CA ASP A 46 -3.79 13.04 -6.40
C ASP A 46 -4.71 12.26 -7.37
N ALA A 47 -5.69 11.52 -6.85
CA ALA A 47 -6.57 10.61 -7.57
C ALA A 47 -5.89 9.37 -8.17
N GLU A 48 -4.59 9.17 -7.96
CA GLU A 48 -3.97 7.87 -8.25
C GLU A 48 -4.53 6.79 -7.32
N GLN A 49 -4.45 5.53 -7.75
CA GLN A 49 -5.02 4.42 -6.98
C GLN A 49 -4.15 3.17 -7.00
N CYS A 50 -4.31 2.34 -5.97
CA CYS A 50 -3.78 0.98 -5.94
C CYS A 50 -4.81 -0.02 -5.41
N VAL A 51 -4.63 -1.29 -5.75
CA VAL A 51 -5.44 -2.41 -5.28
C VAL A 51 -4.66 -3.17 -4.23
N ALA A 52 -5.29 -3.42 -3.08
CA ALA A 52 -4.76 -4.23 -2.01
C ALA A 52 -4.69 -5.70 -2.43
N VAL A 53 -3.50 -6.21 -2.73
CA VAL A 53 -3.31 -7.60 -3.17
C VAL A 53 -2.22 -8.34 -2.40
N ASP A 54 -1.47 -7.64 -1.55
CA ASP A 54 -0.31 -8.18 -0.86
C ASP A 54 -0.24 -7.70 0.60
N SER A 55 0.65 -8.31 1.38
CA SER A 55 0.96 -7.87 2.74
C SER A 55 2.40 -8.19 3.09
N GLY A 56 2.98 -7.43 4.02
CA GLY A 56 4.31 -7.70 4.55
C GLY A 56 4.39 -7.45 6.05
N PRO A 57 5.38 -8.05 6.75
CA PRO A 57 5.53 -7.89 8.19
C PRO A 57 5.71 -6.43 8.60
N ASP A 58 6.36 -5.61 7.77
CA ASP A 58 6.59 -4.19 8.04
C ASP A 58 5.32 -3.35 7.92
N VAL A 59 4.44 -3.74 6.99
CA VAL A 59 3.11 -3.15 6.78
C VAL A 59 2.18 -3.51 7.93
N ILE A 60 2.09 -4.81 8.27
CA ILE A 60 1.25 -5.34 9.36
C ILE A 60 1.66 -4.72 10.71
N ASN A 61 2.97 -4.65 10.98
CA ASN A 61 3.48 -4.06 12.22
C ASN A 61 3.55 -2.54 12.21
N ARG A 62 3.09 -1.88 11.14
CA ARG A 62 3.11 -0.42 10.97
C ARG A 62 4.48 0.20 11.23
N LYS A 63 5.57 -0.49 10.84
CA LYS A 63 6.93 -0.08 11.23
C LYS A 63 7.25 1.34 10.76
N ALA A 64 6.99 1.66 9.50
CA ALA A 64 7.24 3.00 8.94
C ALA A 64 6.45 4.11 9.67
N ALA A 65 5.19 3.85 10.04
CA ALA A 65 4.37 4.80 10.78
C ALA A 65 4.89 5.01 12.21
N ARG A 66 5.27 3.94 12.91
CA ARG A 66 5.84 3.99 14.27
C ARG A 66 7.17 4.72 14.33
N SER A 67 8.03 4.49 13.33
CA SER A 67 9.38 5.07 13.28
C SER A 67 9.37 6.56 12.90
N LEU A 68 8.58 6.98 11.90
CA LEU A 68 8.56 8.39 11.45
C LEU A 68 7.48 9.25 12.12
N GLY A 69 6.47 8.64 12.75
CA GLY A 69 5.37 9.39 13.35
C GLY A 69 5.82 10.23 14.55
N ARG A 70 5.53 11.53 14.49
CA ARG A 70 5.80 12.49 15.57
C ARG A 70 4.63 12.56 16.55
N LYS A 71 3.41 12.30 16.09
CA LYS A 71 2.18 12.30 16.91
C LYS A 71 1.58 10.91 17.06
N ALA A 72 0.75 10.71 18.09
CA ALA A 72 0.05 9.45 18.31
C ALA A 72 -0.81 9.02 17.10
N ALA A 73 -1.46 9.98 16.43
CA ALA A 73 -2.24 9.70 15.22
C ALA A 73 -1.38 9.16 14.06
N GLU A 74 -0.16 9.70 13.87
CA GLU A 74 0.78 9.27 12.84
C GLU A 74 1.37 7.91 13.19
N ARG A 75 1.79 7.69 14.44
CA ARG A 75 2.31 6.39 14.91
C ARG A 75 1.27 5.27 14.83
N ASN A 76 -0.01 5.62 14.91
CA ASN A 76 -1.11 4.68 14.78
C ASN A 76 -1.64 4.53 13.36
N ALA A 77 -1.17 5.34 12.41
CA ALA A 77 -1.61 5.30 11.03
C ALA A 77 -1.40 3.90 10.43
N ILE A 78 -2.33 3.51 9.56
CA ILE A 78 -2.15 2.31 8.74
C ILE A 78 -0.97 2.52 7.79
N VAL A 79 -0.23 1.47 7.49
CA VAL A 79 0.80 1.51 6.45
C VAL A 79 0.21 0.94 5.17
N ILE A 80 0.45 1.64 4.07
CA ILE A 80 0.17 1.18 2.72
C ILE A 80 1.51 1.21 1.99
N ASP A 81 1.95 0.07 1.47
CA ASP A 81 3.20 0.00 0.71
C ASP A 81 2.86 -0.12 -0.78
N ARG A 82 3.13 0.93 -1.54
CA ARG A 82 2.76 1.02 -2.95
C ARG A 82 3.86 0.44 -3.81
N PHE A 83 3.48 -0.48 -4.69
CA PHE A 83 4.41 -1.09 -5.63
C PHE A 83 4.62 -0.21 -6.86
N PHE A 84 5.87 -0.05 -7.28
CA PHE A 84 6.25 0.57 -8.55
C PHE A 84 7.11 -0.38 -9.37
N GLY A 85 6.84 -0.44 -10.68
CA GLY A 85 7.61 -1.27 -11.60
C GLY A 85 9.05 -0.80 -11.79
N SER A 86 9.36 0.46 -11.45
CA SER A 86 10.71 1.00 -11.47
C SER A 86 11.03 1.80 -10.21
N LYS A 87 12.28 1.72 -9.77
CA LYS A 87 12.82 2.50 -8.65
C LYS A 87 12.67 4.00 -8.89
N GLN A 88 12.90 4.47 -10.11
CA GLN A 88 12.79 5.88 -10.47
C GLN A 88 11.37 6.42 -10.25
N LYS A 89 10.34 5.72 -10.74
CA LYS A 89 8.93 6.12 -10.53
C LYS A 89 8.57 6.14 -9.04
N ALA A 90 9.03 5.16 -8.28
CA ALA A 90 8.85 5.12 -6.83
C ALA A 90 9.44 6.37 -6.15
N LEU A 91 10.66 6.78 -6.52
CA LEU A 91 11.29 7.97 -5.94
C LEU A 91 10.57 9.25 -6.36
N GLU A 92 10.22 9.40 -7.63
CA GLU A 92 9.48 10.57 -8.14
C GLU A 92 8.14 10.73 -7.41
N TRP A 93 7.40 9.62 -7.22
CA TRP A 93 6.16 9.64 -6.45
C TRP A 93 6.40 9.99 -4.98
N ALA A 94 7.40 9.39 -4.34
CA ALA A 94 7.71 9.64 -2.93
C ALA A 94 8.16 11.08 -2.64
N GLN A 95 8.75 11.78 -3.63
CA GLN A 95 9.17 13.18 -3.50
C GLN A 95 8.01 14.16 -3.66
N THR A 96 7.00 13.81 -4.45
CA THR A 96 5.83 14.66 -4.73
C THR A 96 4.72 14.50 -3.69
N HIS A 97 4.79 13.46 -2.85
CA HIS A 97 3.75 13.07 -1.92
C HIS A 97 4.15 13.19 -0.45
N SER A 98 3.21 13.66 0.38
CA SER A 98 3.38 13.66 1.84
C SER A 98 3.48 12.24 2.39
N HIS A 99 4.42 11.99 3.30
CA HIS A 99 4.59 10.67 3.92
C HIS A 99 3.36 10.18 4.68
N PHE A 100 2.62 11.09 5.29
CA PHE A 100 1.34 10.85 5.95
C PHE A 100 0.25 11.58 5.19
N MET A 101 -0.79 10.85 4.81
CA MET A 101 -1.90 11.41 4.04
C MET A 101 -3.24 10.74 4.37
N THR A 102 -4.32 11.43 4.06
CA THR A 102 -5.66 10.86 4.08
C THR A 102 -5.92 10.19 2.75
N VAL A 103 -6.25 8.90 2.78
CA VAL A 103 -6.62 8.10 1.61
C VAL A 103 -8.09 7.70 1.70
N ARG A 104 -8.72 7.45 0.56
CA ARG A 104 -10.05 6.85 0.49
C ARG A 104 -9.90 5.36 0.23
N ILE A 105 -10.65 4.53 0.96
CA ILE A 105 -10.65 3.08 0.79
C ILE A 105 -12.01 2.69 0.25
N LEU A 106 -12.03 2.14 -0.96
CA LEU A 106 -13.20 1.52 -1.57
C LEU A 106 -13.08 0.02 -1.30
N LYS A 107 -14.03 -0.54 -0.55
CA LYS A 107 -14.05 -1.98 -0.26
C LYS A 107 -14.22 -2.76 -1.59
N PRO A 108 -13.72 -4.00 -1.67
CA PRO A 108 -14.06 -4.86 -2.80
C PRO A 108 -15.58 -5.00 -2.88
N ASP A 109 -16.13 -4.95 -4.09
CA ASP A 109 -17.52 -5.33 -4.31
C ASP A 109 -17.65 -6.81 -3.99
N VAL A 110 -18.10 -7.11 -2.78
CA VAL A 110 -18.61 -8.42 -2.44
C VAL A 110 -20.07 -8.36 -2.85
N GLU A 111 -20.40 -8.90 -4.03
CA GLU A 111 -21.75 -9.41 -4.25
C GLU A 111 -21.98 -10.47 -3.17
N LEU A 112 -22.65 -10.10 -2.09
CA LEU A 112 -23.24 -11.06 -1.18
C LEU A 112 -24.29 -11.82 -2.03
N PRO A 113 -24.19 -13.14 -2.20
CA PRO A 113 -25.25 -13.89 -2.84
C PRO A 113 -26.54 -13.61 -2.06
N GLY A 114 -27.52 -13.04 -2.76
CA GLY A 114 -28.83 -12.73 -2.23
C GLY A 114 -29.46 -13.94 -1.57
N ASN A 115 -30.09 -13.67 -0.43
CA ASN A 115 -30.82 -14.61 0.41
C ASN A 115 -32.11 -15.11 -0.26
#